data_AF-A0A536AX59-F1
#
_entry.id   AF-A0A536AX59-F1
#
_cell.length_a   1.000
_cell.length_b   1.000
_cell.length_c   1.000
_cell.angle_alpha   90.00
_cell.angle_beta   90.00
_cell.angle_gamma   90.00
#
_symmetry.space_group_name_H-M   'P 1'
#
loop_
_entity.id
_entity.type
_entity.pdbx_description
1 polymer ?
#
loop_
_entity_poly.entity_id
_entity_poly.type
_entity_poly.pdbx_seq_one_letter_code
_entity_poly.pdbx_strand_id
1 'polypeptide(L)'
;MSAAQGFLFFLLLLGLAATGLRLVSRTAPTVPYPVLLAAGGILIGLVPGLRLPPIGPDLILVAFVPGLVFEASLSVDLDEMWRRLVPIGLLAVVGVFVTVGIIGVLTHYAL
;
A
#
# COMPACT_ATOMS: atom_id res chain seq x y z
N MET A 1 -7.63 -14.12 36.49
CA MET A 1 -6.48 -13.64 35.70
C MET A 1 -6.48 -12.11 35.78
N SER A 2 -5.42 -11.47 36.27
CA SER A 2 -5.43 -10.00 36.39
C SER A 2 -5.42 -9.36 34.99
N ALA A 3 -6.04 -8.19 34.83
CA ALA A 3 -6.12 -7.50 33.53
C ALA A 3 -4.74 -7.26 32.90
N ALA A 4 -3.70 -7.06 33.72
CA ALA A 4 -2.33 -6.92 33.26
C ALA A 4 -1.77 -8.22 32.62
N GLN A 5 -2.09 -9.39 33.18
CA GLN A 5 -1.66 -10.67 32.60
C GLN A 5 -2.34 -10.93 31.24
N GLY A 6 -3.63 -10.57 31.10
CA GLY A 6 -4.34 -10.67 29.83
C GLY A 6 -3.74 -9.77 28.76
N PHE A 7 -3.38 -8.53 29.13
CA PHE A 7 -2.72 -7.58 28.23
C PHE A 7 -1.32 -8.05 27.81
N LEU A 8 -0.52 -8.57 28.75
CA LEU A 8 0.80 -9.13 28.44
C LEU A 8 0.70 -10.35 27.50
N PHE A 9 -0.26 -11.24 27.75
CA PHE A 9 -0.51 -12.39 26.87
C PHE A 9 -0.94 -11.94 25.47
N PHE A 10 -1.82 -10.94 25.38
CA PHE A 10 -2.22 -10.33 24.10
C PHE A 10 -1.04 -9.73 23.35
N LEU A 11 -0.18 -8.95 24.01
CA LEU A 11 1.03 -8.38 23.39
C LEU A 11 2.01 -9.46 22.93
N LEU A 12 2.16 -10.53 23.71
CA LEU A 12 3.02 -11.66 23.35
C LEU A 12 2.48 -12.39 22.12
N LEU A 13 1.17 -12.61 22.05
CA LEU A 13 0.50 -13.24 20.91
C LEU A 13 0.58 -12.35 19.66
N LEU A 14 0.41 -11.03 19.80
CA LEU A 14 0.56 -10.06 18.73
C LEU A 14 2.00 -10.00 18.21
N GLY A 15 3.00 -10.03 19.09
CA GLY A 15 4.42 -10.11 18.73
C GLY A 15 4.75 -11.40 18.00
N LEU A 16 4.22 -12.54 18.46
CA LEU A 16 4.41 -13.83 17.79
C LEU A 16 3.79 -13.83 16.39
N ALA A 17 2.58 -13.28 16.24
CA ALA A 17 1.89 -13.15 14.96
C ALA A 17 2.68 -12.24 13.99
N ALA A 18 3.16 -11.08 14.46
CA ALA A 18 3.98 -10.17 13.66
C ALA A 18 5.29 -10.84 13.19
N THR A 19 5.93 -11.62 14.06
CA THR A 19 7.17 -12.34 13.74
C THR A 19 6.92 -13.46 12.72
N GLY A 20 5.81 -14.21 12.88
CA GLY A 20 5.38 -15.23 11.93
C GLY A 20 5.06 -14.64 10.55
N LEU A 21 4.36 -13.52 10.52
CA LEU A 21 4.03 -12.81 9.27
C LEU A 21 5.30 -12.33 8.54
N ARG A 22 6.29 -11.83 9.30
CA ARG A 22 7.60 -11.43 8.77
C ARG A 22 8.39 -12.61 8.20
N LEU A 23 8.30 -13.79 8.82
CA LEU A 23 8.93 -15.02 8.33
C LEU A 23 8.28 -15.52 7.04
N VAL A 24 6.95 -15.51 6.97
CA VAL A 24 6.20 -15.86 5.75
C VAL A 24 6.48 -14.87 4.63
N SER A 25 6.59 -13.59 4.94
CA SER A 25 6.95 -12.54 3.98
C SER A 25 8.33 -12.76 3.35
N ARG A 26 9.29 -13.39 4.06
CA ARG A 26 10.61 -13.73 3.49
C ARG A 26 10.56 -14.84 2.45
N THR A 27 9.53 -15.69 2.45
CA THR A 27 9.42 -16.84 1.52
C THR A 27 8.77 -16.46 0.20
N ALA A 28 8.12 -15.30 0.11
CA ALA A 28 7.54 -14.74 -1.11
C ALA A 28 8.10 -13.34 -1.44
N PRO A 29 9.43 -13.20 -1.63
CA PRO A 29 10.08 -11.90 -1.80
C PRO A 29 9.73 -11.16 -3.10
N THR A 30 9.00 -11.79 -4.03
CA THR A 30 8.80 -11.25 -5.38
C THR A 30 7.55 -10.41 -5.55
N VAL A 31 6.58 -10.48 -4.63
CA VAL A 31 5.26 -9.87 -4.86
C VAL A 31 4.97 -8.82 -3.78
N PRO A 32 4.87 -7.53 -4.15
CA PRO A 32 4.52 -6.47 -3.22
C PRO A 32 3.19 -6.75 -2.52
N TYR A 33 3.10 -6.44 -1.23
CA TYR A 33 1.88 -6.59 -0.43
C TYR A 33 0.62 -5.97 -1.10
N PRO A 34 0.68 -4.78 -1.73
CA PRO A 34 -0.46 -4.22 -2.45
C PRO A 34 -0.98 -5.10 -3.60
N VAL A 35 -0.10 -5.84 -4.28
CA VAL A 35 -0.49 -6.74 -5.37
C VAL A 35 -1.26 -7.95 -4.81
N LEU A 36 -0.82 -8.50 -3.68
CA LEU A 36 -1.55 -9.56 -2.98
C LEU A 36 -2.93 -9.08 -2.51
N LEU A 37 -3.01 -7.87 -1.95
CA LEU A 37 -4.28 -7.28 -1.53
C LEU A 37 -5.23 -7.05 -2.70
N ALA A 38 -4.73 -6.54 -3.82
CA ALA A 38 -5.53 -6.35 -5.03
C ALA A 38 -6.06 -7.67 -5.57
N ALA A 39 -5.21 -8.70 -5.65
CA ALA A 39 -5.62 -10.04 -6.08
C ALA A 39 -6.68 -10.64 -5.13
N GLY A 40 -6.49 -10.51 -3.81
CA GLY A 40 -7.49 -10.92 -2.82
C GLY A 40 -8.82 -10.20 -2.98
N GLY A 41 -8.80 -8.88 -3.21
CA GLY A 41 -9.99 -8.08 -3.47
C GLY A 41 -10.74 -8.53 -4.73
N ILE A 42 -10.02 -8.86 -5.81
CA ILE A 42 -10.61 -9.41 -7.05
C ILE A 42 -11.26 -10.77 -6.77
N LEU A 43 -10.58 -11.67 -6.07
CA LEU A 43 -11.10 -12.99 -5.74
C LEU A 43 -12.38 -12.90 -4.88
N ILE A 44 -12.42 -11.99 -3.91
CA ILE A 44 -13.60 -11.74 -3.08
C ILE A 44 -14.74 -11.13 -3.93
N GLY A 45 -14.41 -10.19 -4.82
CA GLY A 45 -15.38 -9.55 -5.71
C GLY A 45 -16.02 -10.49 -6.73
N LEU A 46 -15.34 -11.60 -7.07
CA LEU A 46 -15.87 -12.66 -7.94
C LEU A 46 -16.87 -13.59 -7.24
N VAL A 47 -17.06 -13.50 -5.92
CA VAL A 47 -18.02 -14.33 -5.18
C VAL A 47 -19.45 -13.79 -5.40
N PRO A 48 -20.33 -14.50 -6.12
CA PRO A 48 -21.69 -14.04 -6.36
C PRO A 48 -22.52 -14.07 -5.07
N GLY A 49 -23.33 -13.02 -4.84
CA GLY A 49 -24.21 -12.91 -3.67
C GLY A 49 -23.61 -12.21 -2.45
N LEU A 50 -22.34 -11.78 -2.51
CA LEU A 50 -21.70 -11.00 -1.46
C LEU A 50 -22.21 -9.56 -1.49
N ARG A 51 -22.99 -9.15 -0.48
CA ARG A 51 -23.40 -7.75 -0.30
C ARG A 51 -22.31 -6.99 0.45
N LEU A 52 -21.36 -6.47 -0.32
CA LEU A 52 -20.33 -5.58 0.22
C LEU A 52 -20.96 -4.21 0.53
N PRO A 53 -20.68 -3.62 1.71
CA PRO A 53 -21.01 -2.22 1.95
C PRO A 53 -20.43 -1.35 0.83
N PRO A 54 -21.16 -0.33 0.35
CA PRO A 54 -20.63 0.59 -0.65
C PRO A 54 -19.50 1.40 -0.02
N ILE A 55 -18.26 0.94 -0.21
CA ILE A 55 -17.07 1.72 0.15
C ILE A 55 -16.76 2.61 -1.04
N GLY A 56 -16.97 3.91 -0.85
CA GLY A 56 -16.62 4.91 -1.84
C GLY A 56 -15.10 4.95 -2.08
N PRO A 57 -14.65 5.23 -3.31
CA PRO A 57 -13.23 5.40 -3.62
C PRO A 57 -12.54 6.40 -2.68
N ASP A 58 -13.23 7.48 -2.31
CA ASP A 58 -12.72 8.53 -1.42
C ASP A 58 -12.35 8.00 -0.04
N LEU A 59 -13.14 7.07 0.51
CA LEU A 59 -12.89 6.49 1.83
C LEU A 59 -11.63 5.62 1.79
N ILE A 60 -11.43 4.88 0.69
CA ILE A 60 -10.23 4.06 0.47
C ILE A 60 -9.01 4.96 0.33
N LEU A 61 -9.10 6.03 -0.48
CA LEU A 61 -8.00 6.96 -0.66
C LEU A 61 -7.59 7.60 0.68
N VAL A 62 -8.55 8.13 1.43
CA VAL A 62 -8.28 8.77 2.73
C VAL A 62 -7.74 7.79 3.76
N ALA A 63 -8.25 6.55 3.81
CA ALA A 63 -7.80 5.56 4.79
C ALA A 63 -6.41 4.97 4.45
N PHE A 64 -6.17 4.64 3.18
CA PHE A 64 -4.98 3.89 2.77
C PHE A 64 -3.84 4.77 2.26
N VAL A 65 -4.12 5.84 1.51
CA VAL A 65 -3.05 6.68 0.92
C VAL A 65 -2.10 7.23 1.98
N PRO A 66 -2.56 7.81 3.10
CA PRO A 66 -1.64 8.32 4.12
C PRO A 66 -0.74 7.23 4.70
N GLY A 67 -1.32 6.05 4.99
CA GLY A 67 -0.56 4.91 5.53
C GLY A 67 0.49 4.38 4.56
N LEU A 68 0.12 4.22 3.29
CA LEU A 68 1.02 3.73 2.23
C LEU A 68 2.15 4.73 1.95
N VAL A 69 1.84 6.03 1.92
CA VAL A 69 2.84 7.09 1.73
C VAL A 69 3.79 7.15 2.93
N PHE A 70 3.27 7.01 4.15
CA PHE A 70 4.09 6.97 5.36
C PHE A 70 5.03 5.76 5.37
N GLU A 71 4.53 4.56 5.08
CA GLU A 71 5.35 3.34 4.97
C GLU A 71 6.45 3.52 3.92
N ALA A 72 6.11 4.02 2.74
CA ALA A 72 7.08 4.30 1.69
C ALA A 72 8.16 5.28 2.18
N SER A 73 7.77 6.36 2.86
CA SER A 73 8.71 7.35 3.40
C SER A 73 9.69 6.79 4.43
N LEU A 74 9.28 5.80 5.22
CA LEU A 74 10.15 5.13 6.20
C LEU A 74 11.22 4.26 5.55
N SER A 75 10.98 3.79 4.32
CA SER A 75 11.93 2.95 3.57
C SER A 75 12.95 3.75 2.76
N VAL A 76 12.76 5.07 2.64
CA VAL A 76 13.60 5.95 1.83
C VAL A 76 14.88 6.34 2.58
N ASP A 77 16.01 6.25 1.89
CA ASP A 77 17.28 6.82 2.34
C ASP A 77 17.31 8.32 2.00
N LEU A 78 17.28 9.16 3.03
CA LEU A 78 17.25 10.61 2.90
C LEU A 78 18.55 11.17 2.31
N ASP A 79 19.70 10.62 2.68
CA ASP A 79 21.00 11.12 2.23
C ASP A 79 21.18 10.84 0.73
N GLU A 80 20.80 9.64 0.28
CA GLU A 80 20.84 9.31 -1.15
C GLU A 80 19.80 10.12 -1.95
N MET A 81 18.61 10.37 -1.38
CA MET A 81 17.59 11.22 -1.98
C MET A 81 18.11 12.64 -2.21
N TRP A 82 18.77 13.24 -1.21
CA TRP A 82 19.36 14.57 -1.35
C TRP A 82 20.45 14.62 -2.43
N ARG A 83 21.29 13.58 -2.53
CA ARG A 83 22.31 13.48 -3.59
C ARG A 83 21.69 13.40 -5.00
N ARG A 84 20.46 12.90 -5.12
CA ARG A 84 19.74 12.71 -6.40
C ARG A 84 18.50 13.60 -6.54
N LEU A 85 18.43 14.71 -5.81
CA LEU A 85 17.22 15.52 -5.74
C LEU A 85 16.80 16.06 -7.12
N VAL A 86 17.76 16.46 -7.96
CA VAL A 86 17.50 17.00 -9.30
C VAL A 86 16.80 15.97 -10.21
N PRO A 87 17.35 14.76 -10.46
CA PRO A 87 16.66 13.77 -11.29
C PRO A 87 15.36 13.26 -10.68
N ILE A 88 15.30 13.11 -9.34
CA ILE A 88 14.05 12.70 -8.66
C ILE A 88 12.96 13.77 -8.85
N GLY A 89 13.27 15.04 -8.60
CA GLY A 89 12.35 16.15 -8.77
C GLY A 89 11.89 16.32 -10.22
N LEU A 90 12.79 16.15 -11.19
CA LEU A 90 12.45 16.21 -12.61
C LEU A 90 11.45 15.12 -12.99
N LEU A 91 11.67 13.87 -12.56
CA LEU A 91 10.76 12.76 -12.84
C LEU A 91 9.42 12.92 -12.12
N ALA A 92 9.44 13.31 -10.84
CA ALA A 92 8.24 13.48 -10.02
C ALA A 92 7.35 14.63 -10.50
N VAL A 93 7.92 15.70 -11.07
CA VAL A 93 7.16 16.85 -11.55
C VAL A 93 6.95 16.75 -13.06
N VAL A 94 7.99 16.97 -13.85
CA VAL A 94 7.88 17.05 -15.32
C VAL A 94 7.43 15.72 -15.90
N GLY A 95 8.01 14.61 -15.43
CA GLY A 95 7.63 13.27 -15.87
C GLY A 95 6.14 12.99 -15.66
N VAL A 96 5.60 13.35 -14.49
CA VAL A 96 4.16 13.18 -14.18
C VAL A 96 3.27 14.06 -15.04
N PHE A 97 3.61 15.34 -15.22
CA PHE A 97 2.82 16.22 -16.10
C PHE A 97 2.78 15.71 -17.54
N VAL A 98 3.92 15.25 -18.05
CA VAL A 98 4.01 14.69 -19.40
C VAL A 98 3.19 13.42 -19.53
N THR A 99 3.30 12.47 -18.59
CA THR A 99 2.54 11.21 -18.65
C THR A 99 1.04 11.43 -18.50
N VAL A 100 0.62 12.27 -17.55
CA VAL A 100 -0.80 12.65 -17.37
C VAL A 100 -1.34 13.33 -18.63
N GLY A 101 -0.59 14.25 -19.22
CA GLY A 101 -0.97 14.93 -20.46
C GLY A 101 -1.12 13.96 -21.63
N ILE A 102 -0.12 13.07 -21.84
CA ILE A 102 -0.17 12.06 -22.90
C ILE A 102 -1.36 11.12 -22.70
N ILE A 103 -1.52 10.54 -21.50
CA ILE A 103 -2.64 9.62 -21.22
C ILE A 103 -3.98 10.33 -21.35
N GLY A 104 -4.10 11.58 -20.88
CA GLY A 104 -5.31 12.37 -21.01
C GLY A 104 -5.68 12.64 -22.47
N VAL A 105 -4.71 13.03 -23.29
CA VAL A 105 -4.88 13.21 -24.74
C VAL A 105 -5.30 11.90 -25.40
N LEU A 106 -4.57 10.81 -25.16
CA LEU A 106 -4.89 9.50 -25.72
C LEU A 106 -6.30 9.06 -25.33
N THR A 107 -6.68 9.21 -24.06
CA THR A 107 -8.01 8.84 -23.57
C THR A 107 -9.09 9.70 -24.24
N HIS A 108 -8.87 11.01 -24.42
CA HIS A 108 -9.84 11.91 -25.05
C HIS A 108 -10.05 11.64 -26.54
N TYR A 109 -9.03 11.16 -27.26
CA TYR A 109 -9.14 10.86 -28.69
C TYR A 109 -9.45 9.40 -29.01
N ALA A 110 -9.16 8.46 -28.09
CA ALA A 110 -9.39 7.03 -28.29
C ALA A 110 -10.70 6.48 -27.68
N LEU A 111 -11.30 7.18 -26.71
CA LEU A 111 -12.64 6.92 -26.16
C LEU A 111 -13.57 8.09 -26.49
#